data_AF-F8DDL9-F1
#
_entry.id   AF-F8DDL9-F1
#
_cell.length_a   1.000
_cell.length_b   1.000
_cell.length_c   1.000
_cell.angle_alpha   90.00
_cell.angle_beta   90.00
_cell.angle_gamma   90.00
#
_symmetry.space_group_name_H-M   'P 1'
#
loop_
_entity.id
_entity.type
_entity.pdbx_description
1 polymer ?
#
loop_
_entity_poly.entity_id
_entity_poly.type
_entity_poly.pdbx_seq_one_letter_code
_entity_poly.pdbx_strand_id
1 'polypeptide(L)'
;MRRAISRPLTDLDPSTHPYFVADVTPGRIAGTDSPLEFRFRLVNRLDDWLTTDPIAESDPVSVPQAMPGRVYWDVSDVDAGLLDAMPRLEITWSVADRGSGSSTEIDTRRGGIVFDAIRATNSVGAVGRARLAATMRDLQFEHGVYVRTTVTAETEAREEGEFVFADGATEPYRFETLDANRHLLTVAGTEIEFGRGWH
;
A
#
# COMPACT_ATOMS: atom_id res chain seq x y z
N MET A 1 -5.05 -9.66 -21.41
CA MET A 1 -5.45 -8.23 -21.34
C MET A 1 -4.86 -7.63 -20.07
N ARG A 2 -4.06 -6.54 -20.13
CA ARG A 2 -3.43 -5.94 -18.94
C ARG A 2 -4.51 -5.25 -18.10
N ARG A 3 -4.63 -5.64 -16.83
CA ARG A 3 -5.65 -5.14 -15.91
C ARG A 3 -5.10 -3.93 -15.16
N ALA A 4 -5.40 -2.74 -15.65
CA ALA A 4 -4.93 -1.51 -15.06
C ALA A 4 -5.95 -0.38 -15.18
N ILE A 5 -6.04 0.47 -14.16
CA ILE A 5 -6.58 1.82 -14.28
C ILE A 5 -5.39 2.75 -14.53
N SER A 6 -5.48 3.64 -15.51
CA SER A 6 -4.38 4.53 -15.90
C SER A 6 -4.82 5.98 -16.04
N ARG A 7 -4.06 6.92 -15.47
CA ARG A 7 -4.25 8.38 -15.62
C ARG A 7 -2.91 9.09 -15.89
N PRO A 8 -2.90 10.22 -16.62
CA PRO A 8 -1.71 11.06 -16.74
C PRO A 8 -1.20 11.51 -15.37
N LEU A 9 0.12 11.48 -15.14
CA LEU A 9 0.71 11.96 -13.88
C LEU A 9 0.67 13.49 -13.75
N THR A 10 0.67 14.21 -14.88
CA THR A 10 0.63 15.68 -14.91
C THR A 10 -0.56 16.28 -14.15
N ASP A 11 -1.68 15.55 -14.10
CA ASP A 11 -2.89 16.03 -13.42
C ASP A 11 -2.81 15.87 -11.88
N LEU A 12 -1.76 15.20 -11.38
CA LEU A 12 -1.63 14.79 -9.98
C LEU A 12 -0.53 15.54 -9.22
N ASP A 13 0.31 16.32 -9.92
CA ASP A 13 1.42 17.10 -9.38
C ASP A 13 2.20 16.39 -8.25
N PRO A 14 2.95 15.32 -8.58
CA PRO A 14 3.70 14.52 -7.60
C PRO A 14 4.76 15.34 -6.85
N SER A 15 5.19 16.47 -7.41
CA SER A 15 6.16 17.37 -6.77
C SER A 15 5.62 18.00 -5.49
N THR A 16 4.30 18.23 -5.43
CA THR A 16 3.63 18.78 -4.25
C THR A 16 2.75 17.75 -3.55
N HIS A 17 2.38 16.66 -4.22
CA HIS A 17 1.54 15.58 -3.71
C HIS A 17 2.17 14.19 -3.97
N PRO A 18 3.32 13.86 -3.35
CA PRO A 18 4.08 12.64 -3.65
C PRO A 18 3.44 11.35 -3.11
N TYR A 19 2.31 11.44 -2.41
CA TYR A 19 1.68 10.29 -1.78
C TYR A 19 0.42 9.90 -2.53
N PHE A 20 0.39 8.70 -3.11
CA PHE A 20 -0.80 8.15 -3.75
C PHE A 20 -1.57 7.24 -2.81
N VAL A 21 -2.89 7.35 -2.83
CA VAL A 21 -3.79 6.42 -2.13
C VAL A 21 -5.00 6.09 -2.99
N ALA A 22 -5.49 4.86 -2.86
CA ALA A 22 -6.75 4.43 -3.46
C ALA A 22 -7.46 3.43 -2.55
N ASP A 23 -8.78 3.53 -2.47
CA ASP A 23 -9.61 2.51 -1.85
C ASP A 23 -9.91 1.44 -2.89
N VAL A 24 -9.74 0.17 -2.51
CA VAL A 24 -9.95 -0.98 -3.39
C VAL A 24 -10.88 -1.96 -2.72
N THR A 25 -11.83 -2.50 -3.48
CA THR A 25 -12.67 -3.61 -3.04
C THR A 25 -12.58 -4.73 -4.09
N PRO A 26 -11.70 -5.72 -3.89
CA PRO A 26 -11.65 -6.87 -4.75
C PRO A 26 -12.89 -7.74 -4.56
N GLY A 27 -13.57 -8.08 -5.65
CA GLY A 27 -14.59 -9.11 -5.65
C GLY A 27 -13.98 -10.51 -5.43
N ARG A 28 -14.85 -11.51 -5.31
CA ARG A 28 -14.41 -12.92 -5.27
C ARG A 28 -13.97 -13.35 -6.67
N ILE A 29 -12.81 -13.98 -6.75
CA ILE A 29 -12.25 -14.60 -7.95
C ILE A 29 -12.40 -16.11 -7.82
N ALA A 30 -13.12 -16.71 -8.76
CA ALA A 30 -13.38 -18.15 -8.72
C ALA A 30 -12.08 -18.99 -8.66
N GLY A 31 -12.05 -20.03 -7.84
CA GLY A 31 -10.96 -21.00 -7.80
C GLY A 31 -9.69 -20.52 -7.11
N THR A 32 -9.78 -19.53 -6.21
CA THR A 32 -8.72 -19.11 -5.28
C THR A 32 -9.31 -18.24 -4.18
N ASP A 33 -8.90 -18.49 -2.93
CA ASP A 33 -9.19 -17.61 -1.79
C ASP A 33 -8.00 -16.71 -1.45
N SER A 34 -6.92 -16.77 -2.24
CA SER A 34 -5.70 -16.01 -2.03
C SER A 34 -5.97 -14.50 -2.15
N PRO A 35 -5.27 -13.66 -1.37
CA PRO A 35 -5.41 -12.21 -1.48
C PRO A 35 -4.98 -11.71 -2.87
N LEU A 36 -5.43 -10.50 -3.20
CA LEU A 36 -4.94 -9.77 -4.35
C LEU A 36 -3.85 -8.81 -3.94
N GLU A 37 -2.74 -8.83 -4.67
CA GLU A 37 -1.67 -7.87 -4.54
C GLU A 37 -1.91 -6.73 -5.50
N PHE A 38 -1.84 -5.50 -5.00
CA PHE A 38 -1.99 -4.28 -5.79
C PHE A 38 -0.67 -3.52 -5.84
N ARG A 39 -0.37 -2.93 -7.01
CA ARG A 39 0.81 -2.10 -7.20
C ARG A 39 0.48 -0.83 -7.96
N PHE A 40 1.05 0.27 -7.51
CA PHE A 40 1.14 1.47 -8.34
C PHE A 40 2.36 1.36 -9.25
N ARG A 41 2.23 1.84 -10.49
CA ARG A 41 3.29 1.84 -11.49
C ARG A 41 3.33 3.17 -12.20
N LEU A 42 4.53 3.67 -12.45
CA LEU A 42 4.76 4.72 -13.44
C LEU A 42 5.24 4.08 -14.73
N VAL A 43 4.55 4.37 -15.83
CA VAL A 43 4.89 3.85 -17.15
C VAL A 43 5.07 5.00 -18.13
N ASN A 44 6.10 4.91 -18.98
CA ASN A 44 6.24 5.82 -20.11
C ASN A 44 5.41 5.25 -21.27
N ARG A 45 4.43 5.98 -21.79
CA ARG A 45 3.72 5.55 -23.00
C ARG A 45 4.47 6.11 -24.21
N LEU A 46 5.53 5.43 -24.62
CA LEU A 46 6.25 5.81 -25.84
C LEU A 46 5.60 5.24 -27.11
N ASP A 47 4.84 4.14 -27.04
CA ASP A 47 4.03 3.65 -28.17
C ASP A 47 2.98 2.63 -27.69
N ASP A 48 1.77 2.68 -28.28
CA ASP A 48 0.55 1.99 -27.83
C ASP A 48 0.59 0.43 -27.84
N TRP A 49 1.71 -0.20 -28.19
CA TRP A 49 1.75 -1.62 -28.58
C TRP A 49 2.77 -2.52 -27.85
N LEU A 50 3.63 -1.97 -27.00
CA LEU A 50 4.59 -2.76 -26.22
C LEU A 50 4.31 -2.60 -24.73
N THR A 51 4.32 -3.73 -24.00
CA THR A 51 4.45 -3.73 -22.55
C THR A 51 5.70 -2.98 -22.17
N THR A 52 5.54 -1.72 -21.79
CA THR A 52 6.62 -0.93 -21.22
C THR A 52 6.82 -1.41 -19.79
N ASP A 53 8.04 -1.84 -19.51
CA ASP A 53 8.50 -2.05 -18.14
C ASP A 53 8.23 -0.77 -17.34
N PRO A 54 7.81 -0.91 -16.07
CA PRO A 54 7.55 0.27 -15.27
C PRO A 54 8.87 1.01 -15.06
N ILE A 55 8.80 2.34 -15.14
CA ILE A 55 9.93 3.19 -14.79
C ILE A 55 10.15 3.15 -13.26
N ALA A 56 9.04 3.07 -12.51
CA ALA A 56 9.01 2.85 -11.08
C ALA A 56 7.75 2.07 -10.71
N GLU A 57 7.84 1.27 -9.65
CA GLU A 57 6.75 0.43 -9.15
C GLU A 57 6.77 0.41 -7.62
N SER A 58 5.60 0.43 -6.99
CA SER A 58 5.46 0.30 -5.54
C SER A 58 5.67 -1.15 -5.10
N ASP A 59 5.98 -1.34 -3.82
CA ASP A 59 5.79 -2.63 -3.16
C ASP A 59 4.33 -3.11 -3.27
N PRO A 60 4.09 -4.43 -3.25
CA PRO A 60 2.74 -4.95 -3.34
C PRO A 60 1.99 -4.66 -2.04
N VAL A 61 0.73 -4.23 -2.16
CA VAL A 61 -0.20 -4.18 -1.04
C VAL A 61 -1.21 -5.30 -1.19
N SER A 62 -1.16 -6.28 -0.31
CA SER A 62 -2.11 -7.39 -0.26
C SER A 62 -3.46 -6.93 0.30
N VAL A 63 -4.54 -7.34 -0.35
CA VAL A 63 -5.92 -7.10 0.09
C VAL A 63 -6.72 -8.40 -0.05
N PRO A 64 -7.31 -8.90 1.06
CA PRO A 64 -8.17 -10.08 1.00
C PRO A 64 -9.36 -9.88 0.06
N GLN A 65 -9.76 -10.95 -0.63
CA GLN A 65 -10.93 -10.89 -1.50
C GLN A 65 -12.21 -10.62 -0.69
N ALA A 66 -13.15 -9.90 -1.30
CA ALA A 66 -14.43 -9.49 -0.71
C ALA A 66 -14.30 -8.60 0.54
N MET A 67 -13.13 -8.02 0.81
CA MET A 67 -12.91 -7.06 1.88
C MET A 67 -12.37 -5.75 1.31
N PRO A 68 -12.86 -4.58 1.75
CA PRO A 68 -12.27 -3.32 1.35
C PRO A 68 -10.86 -3.18 1.94
N GLY A 69 -9.96 -2.58 1.16
CA GLY A 69 -8.60 -2.24 1.57
C GLY A 69 -8.20 -0.89 1.01
N ARG A 70 -7.11 -0.33 1.55
CA ARG A 70 -6.48 0.87 1.01
C ARG A 70 -5.09 0.54 0.53
N VAL A 71 -4.82 0.86 -0.73
CA VAL A 71 -3.50 0.75 -1.33
C VAL A 71 -2.85 2.13 -1.32
N TYR A 72 -1.52 2.15 -1.24
CA TYR A 72 -0.77 3.39 -1.09
C TYR A 72 0.57 3.30 -1.80
N TRP A 73 1.15 4.45 -2.10
CA TRP A 73 2.52 4.55 -2.58
C TRP A 73 3.11 5.90 -2.20
N ASP A 74 4.35 5.89 -1.72
CA ASP A 74 5.19 7.06 -1.60
C ASP A 74 6.12 7.15 -2.81
N VAL A 75 6.00 8.23 -3.60
CA VAL A 75 6.89 8.49 -4.73
C VAL A 75 7.93 9.56 -4.46
N SER A 76 8.09 10.04 -3.23
CA SER A 76 9.11 11.05 -2.92
C SER A 76 10.52 10.59 -3.27
N ASP A 77 10.77 9.28 -3.23
CA ASP A 77 12.06 8.67 -3.56
C ASP A 77 12.24 8.35 -5.05
N VAL A 78 11.21 8.58 -5.88
CA VAL A 78 11.32 8.39 -7.33
C VAL A 78 12.10 9.57 -7.93
N ASP A 79 13.10 9.27 -8.75
CA ASP A 79 13.91 10.28 -9.43
C ASP A 79 13.05 11.32 -10.16
N ALA A 80 13.31 12.59 -9.90
CA ALA A 80 12.51 13.70 -10.43
C ALA A 80 12.51 13.73 -11.96
N GLY A 81 13.61 13.33 -12.61
CA GLY A 81 13.68 13.24 -14.08
C GLY A 81 12.73 12.18 -14.65
N LEU A 82 12.40 11.14 -13.88
CA LEU A 82 11.40 10.13 -14.26
C LEU A 82 9.96 10.63 -14.06
N LEU A 83 9.72 11.48 -13.06
CA LEU A 83 8.43 12.12 -12.84
C LEU A 83 8.15 13.20 -13.91
N ASP A 84 9.19 13.92 -14.34
CA ASP A 84 9.11 14.94 -15.40
C ASP A 84 8.94 14.36 -16.80
N ALA A 85 9.22 13.06 -16.99
CA ALA A 85 9.03 12.35 -18.26
C ALA A 85 7.56 12.13 -18.65
N MET A 86 6.62 12.83 -18.01
CA MET A 86 5.17 12.72 -18.18
C MET A 86 4.65 11.27 -18.16
N PRO A 87 5.05 10.44 -17.18
CA PRO A 87 4.58 9.07 -17.12
C PRO A 87 3.07 9.03 -16.85
N ARG A 88 2.47 7.87 -17.08
CA ARG A 88 1.11 7.57 -16.60
C ARG A 88 1.20 6.80 -15.30
N LEU A 89 0.35 7.15 -14.35
CA LEU A 89 0.12 6.37 -13.15
C LEU A 89 -0.83 5.22 -13.49
N GLU A 90 -0.41 3.99 -13.21
CA GLU A 90 -1.24 2.80 -13.29
C GLU A 90 -1.42 2.16 -11.92
N ILE A 91 -2.62 1.61 -11.67
CA ILE A 91 -2.84 0.65 -10.58
C ILE A 91 -3.06 -0.72 -11.19
N THR A 92 -2.21 -1.68 -10.85
CA THR A 92 -2.26 -3.07 -11.34
C THR A 92 -2.53 -4.04 -10.19
N TRP A 93 -2.95 -5.26 -10.52
CA TRP A 93 -3.19 -6.29 -9.53
C TRP A 93 -2.92 -7.71 -10.03
N SER A 94 -2.56 -8.60 -9.11
CA SER A 94 -2.32 -10.03 -9.31
C SER A 94 -2.82 -10.86 -8.12
N VAL A 95 -3.01 -12.16 -8.31
CA VAL A 95 -3.29 -13.09 -7.20
C VAL A 95 -1.97 -13.43 -6.53
N ALA A 96 -1.85 -13.25 -5.21
CA ALA A 96 -0.58 -13.37 -4.47
C ALA A 96 0.17 -14.70 -4.71
N ASP A 97 -0.56 -15.82 -4.74
CA ASP A 97 0.04 -17.16 -4.89
C ASP A 97 0.40 -17.53 -6.34
N ARG A 98 0.19 -16.63 -7.30
CA ARG A 98 0.63 -16.80 -8.69
C ARG A 98 1.70 -15.76 -9.00
N GLY A 99 2.91 -16.23 -9.28
CA GLY A 99 3.97 -15.37 -9.81
C GLY A 99 3.48 -14.53 -11.00
N SER A 100 4.01 -13.31 -11.09
CA SER A 100 3.61 -12.24 -12.03
C SER A 100 3.63 -12.59 -13.53
N GLY A 101 4.06 -13.79 -13.91
CA GLY A 101 4.18 -14.26 -15.29
C GLY A 101 2.99 -15.04 -15.88
N SER A 102 2.00 -15.45 -15.08
CA SER A 102 0.85 -16.25 -15.59
C SER A 102 -0.33 -15.35 -15.96
N SER A 103 -0.22 -14.66 -17.09
CA SER A 103 -1.24 -13.72 -17.59
C SER A 103 -2.45 -14.38 -18.28
N THR A 104 -2.46 -15.71 -18.44
CA THR A 104 -3.39 -16.42 -19.32
C THR A 104 -4.59 -17.08 -18.64
N GLU A 105 -4.64 -17.21 -17.30
CA GLU A 105 -5.74 -17.96 -16.63
C GLU A 105 -6.68 -17.12 -15.76
N ILE A 106 -6.42 -15.84 -15.52
CA ILE A 106 -7.37 -14.98 -14.77
C ILE A 106 -8.53 -14.54 -15.68
N ASP A 107 -8.41 -14.68 -17.01
CA ASP A 107 -9.46 -14.27 -17.97
C ASP A 107 -10.76 -15.09 -17.90
N THR A 108 -10.78 -16.21 -17.17
CA THR A 108 -12.00 -17.03 -17.00
C THR A 108 -12.63 -16.91 -15.61
N ARG A 109 -11.99 -16.23 -14.67
CA ARG A 109 -12.48 -16.12 -13.28
C ARG A 109 -13.22 -14.80 -13.12
N ARG A 110 -14.56 -14.87 -13.12
CA ARG A 110 -15.46 -13.75 -12.86
C ARG A 110 -15.16 -13.16 -11.48
N GLY A 111 -14.91 -11.85 -11.44
CA GLY A 111 -14.69 -11.06 -10.23
C GLY A 111 -14.29 -9.64 -10.63
N GLY A 112 -15.11 -8.65 -10.29
CA GLY A 112 -14.80 -7.24 -10.53
C GLY A 112 -13.92 -6.68 -9.41
N ILE A 113 -13.15 -5.64 -9.70
CA ILE A 113 -12.48 -4.84 -8.68
C ILE A 113 -13.03 -3.43 -8.77
N VAL A 114 -13.48 -2.92 -7.64
CA VAL A 114 -13.89 -1.52 -7.52
C VAL A 114 -12.70 -0.73 -6.99
N PHE A 115 -12.37 0.35 -7.68
CA PHE A 115 -11.42 1.35 -7.23
C PHE A 115 -12.19 2.63 -6.95
N ASP A 116 -11.91 3.25 -5.81
CA ASP A 116 -12.52 4.51 -5.41
C ASP A 116 -11.49 5.42 -4.73
N ALA A 117 -11.84 6.70 -4.61
CA ALA A 117 -11.09 7.71 -3.87
C ALA A 117 -9.61 7.84 -4.27
N ILE A 118 -9.27 7.50 -5.52
CA ILE A 118 -7.92 7.57 -6.10
C ILE A 118 -7.47 9.03 -6.08
N ARG A 119 -6.41 9.33 -5.33
CA ARG A 119 -5.88 10.69 -5.20
C ARG A 119 -4.40 10.72 -4.87
N ALA A 120 -3.77 11.83 -5.26
CA ALA A 120 -2.50 12.28 -4.75
C ALA A 120 -2.72 13.15 -3.50
N THR A 121 -1.81 13.11 -2.53
CA THR A 121 -1.85 13.94 -1.33
C THR A 121 -0.44 14.35 -0.91
N ASN A 122 -0.33 15.43 -0.16
CA ASN A 122 0.90 15.96 0.42
C ASN A 122 1.11 15.52 1.88
N SER A 123 0.26 14.60 2.37
CA SER A 123 0.27 14.12 3.75
C SER A 123 0.78 12.68 3.81
N VAL A 124 2.04 12.48 4.24
CA VAL A 124 2.60 11.14 4.52
C VAL A 124 1.72 10.35 5.49
N GLY A 125 1.02 11.02 6.41
CA GLY A 125 0.06 10.37 7.31
C GLY A 125 -1.09 9.65 6.60
N ALA A 126 -1.39 9.95 5.33
CA ALA A 126 -2.36 9.17 4.54
C ALA A 126 -1.80 7.80 4.16
N VAL A 127 -0.52 7.75 3.76
CA VAL A 127 0.25 6.52 3.52
C VAL A 127 0.46 5.78 4.83
N GLY A 128 0.92 6.46 5.89
CA GLY A 128 1.12 5.86 7.21
C GLY A 128 -0.14 5.21 7.77
N ARG A 129 -1.30 5.87 7.69
CA ARG A 129 -2.58 5.26 8.11
C ARG A 129 -2.98 4.07 7.24
N ALA A 130 -2.75 4.12 5.93
CA ALA A 130 -3.05 3.01 5.04
C ALA A 130 -2.16 1.80 5.32
N ARG A 131 -0.86 2.04 5.52
CA ARG A 131 0.13 1.03 5.91
C ARG A 131 -0.20 0.42 7.26
N LEU A 132 -0.48 1.22 8.28
CA LEU A 132 -0.90 0.71 9.60
C LEU A 132 -2.17 -0.14 9.51
N ALA A 133 -3.17 0.30 8.75
CA ALA A 133 -4.39 -0.49 8.56
C ALA A 133 -4.11 -1.83 7.84
N ALA A 134 -3.21 -1.83 6.85
CA ALA A 134 -2.78 -3.06 6.18
C ALA A 134 -2.04 -4.00 7.16
N THR A 135 -1.01 -3.50 7.85
CA THR A 135 -0.26 -4.24 8.86
C THR A 135 -1.16 -4.83 9.93
N MET A 136 -2.05 -4.03 10.54
CA MET A 136 -2.96 -4.52 11.58
C MET A 136 -4.00 -5.51 11.06
N ARG A 137 -4.43 -5.40 9.79
CA ARG A 137 -5.33 -6.38 9.19
C ARG A 137 -4.61 -7.70 8.97
N ASP A 138 -3.39 -7.66 8.47
CA ASP A 138 -2.61 -8.87 8.19
C ASP A 138 -2.30 -9.61 9.50
N LEU A 139 -1.89 -8.88 10.55
CA LEU A 139 -1.75 -9.42 11.90
C LEU A 139 -3.05 -9.99 12.46
N GLN A 140 -4.19 -9.33 12.24
CA GLN A 140 -5.49 -9.85 12.70
C GLN A 140 -5.99 -11.06 11.90
N PHE A 141 -5.55 -11.21 10.65
CA PHE A 141 -5.82 -12.39 9.86
C PHE A 141 -5.01 -13.58 10.38
N GLU A 142 -3.76 -13.34 10.77
CA GLU A 142 -2.87 -14.36 11.32
C GLU A 142 -3.24 -14.76 12.76
N HIS A 143 -3.44 -13.78 13.63
CA HIS A 143 -3.56 -13.97 15.09
C HIS A 143 -4.99 -13.79 15.64
N GLY A 144 -5.95 -13.49 14.78
CA GLY A 144 -7.30 -13.13 15.18
C GLY A 144 -7.41 -11.69 15.68
N VAL A 145 -8.57 -11.32 16.23
CA VAL A 145 -8.86 -9.91 16.57
C VAL A 145 -7.86 -9.32 17.56
N TYR A 146 -7.50 -8.05 17.38
CA TYR A 146 -6.72 -7.29 18.37
C TYR A 146 -7.51 -7.21 19.68
N VAL A 147 -6.84 -7.49 20.80
CA VAL A 147 -7.43 -7.51 22.13
C VAL A 147 -7.02 -6.29 22.94
N ARG A 148 -5.71 -6.04 23.06
CA ARG A 148 -5.17 -4.94 23.87
C ARG A 148 -3.72 -4.61 23.51
N THR A 149 -3.27 -3.45 23.98
CA THR A 149 -1.86 -3.06 23.98
C THR A 149 -1.30 -3.15 25.39
N THR A 150 -0.11 -3.71 25.53
CA THR A 150 0.65 -3.73 26.78
C THR A 150 1.89 -2.87 26.61
N VAL A 151 1.96 -1.71 27.27
CA VAL A 151 3.14 -0.85 27.27
C VAL A 151 4.18 -1.44 28.21
N THR A 152 5.42 -1.62 27.74
CA THR A 152 6.54 -2.15 28.54
C THR A 152 7.55 -1.08 28.93
N ALA A 153 7.70 -0.03 28.13
CA ALA A 153 8.47 1.15 28.50
C ALA A 153 7.91 2.42 27.83
N GLU A 154 8.01 3.54 28.54
CA GLU A 154 7.53 4.85 28.08
C GLU A 154 8.45 5.95 28.57
N THR A 155 8.72 6.91 27.69
CA THR A 155 9.47 8.15 27.90
C THR A 155 8.78 9.28 27.14
N GLU A 156 9.19 10.52 27.34
CA GLU A 156 8.60 11.68 26.62
C GLU A 156 8.68 11.56 25.08
N ALA A 157 9.70 10.87 24.55
CA ALA A 157 9.94 10.76 23.11
C ALA A 157 9.68 9.35 22.54
N ARG A 158 9.36 8.36 23.37
CA ARG A 158 9.26 6.97 22.94
C ARG A 158 8.34 6.15 23.83
N GLU A 159 7.52 5.32 23.20
CA GLU A 159 6.69 4.29 23.81
C GLU A 159 7.00 2.95 23.14
N GLU A 160 7.12 1.87 23.89
CA GLU A 160 7.28 0.51 23.35
C GLU A 160 6.48 -0.51 24.16
N GLY A 161 6.11 -1.59 23.50
CA GLY A 161 5.28 -2.61 24.10
C GLY A 161 4.86 -3.68 23.10
N GLU A 162 3.72 -4.30 23.37
CA GLU A 162 3.20 -5.42 22.59
C GLU A 162 1.71 -5.23 22.29
N PHE A 163 1.31 -5.56 21.06
CA PHE A 163 -0.08 -5.79 20.69
C PHE A 163 -0.44 -7.24 20.96
N VAL A 164 -1.52 -7.46 21.71
CA VAL A 164 -2.00 -8.79 22.10
C VAL A 164 -3.22 -9.14 21.27
N PHE A 165 -3.23 -10.34 20.69
CA PHE A 165 -4.30 -10.84 19.83
C PHE A 165 -5.10 -11.97 20.49
N ALA A 166 -6.23 -12.34 19.88
CA ALA A 166 -7.21 -13.26 20.45
C ALA A 166 -6.70 -14.71 20.58
N ASP A 167 -5.76 -15.12 19.73
CA ASP A 167 -5.07 -16.42 19.83
C ASP A 167 -4.01 -16.46 20.95
N GLY A 168 -3.73 -15.32 21.59
CA GLY A 168 -2.71 -15.16 22.63
C GLY A 168 -1.33 -14.73 22.09
N ALA A 169 -1.16 -14.58 20.78
CA ALA A 169 0.07 -14.06 20.19
C ALA A 169 0.27 -12.59 20.55
N THR A 170 1.55 -12.18 20.54
CA THR A 170 1.98 -10.82 20.86
C THR A 170 2.96 -10.31 19.82
N GLU A 171 2.71 -9.12 19.28
CA GLU A 171 3.59 -8.46 18.32
C GLU A 171 4.20 -7.19 18.90
N PRO A 172 5.52 -6.98 18.79
CA PRO A 172 6.16 -5.81 19.34
C PRO A 172 5.75 -4.56 18.56
N TYR A 173 5.56 -3.46 19.28
CA TYR A 173 5.47 -2.13 18.68
C TYR A 173 6.43 -1.14 19.37
N ARG A 174 6.82 -0.12 18.62
CA ARG A 174 7.59 1.01 19.10
C ARG A 174 7.09 2.28 18.43
N PHE A 175 6.72 3.28 19.22
CA PHE A 175 6.37 4.61 18.76
C PHE A 175 7.46 5.60 19.17
N GLU A 176 7.97 6.39 18.24
CA GLU A 176 9.04 7.37 18.45
C GLU A 176 8.62 8.75 17.95
N THR A 177 8.78 9.77 18.78
CA THR A 177 8.67 11.17 18.39
C THR A 177 10.06 11.69 18.09
N LEU A 178 10.38 11.81 16.80
CA LEU A 178 11.69 12.22 16.29
C LEU A 178 11.82 13.75 16.24
N ASP A 179 10.69 14.46 16.10
CA ASP A 179 10.55 15.92 16.17
C ASP A 179 9.08 16.25 16.47
N ALA A 180 8.74 17.52 16.74
CA ALA A 180 7.40 18.02 17.04
C ALA A 180 6.34 17.65 15.99
N ASN A 181 6.75 17.40 14.75
CA ASN A 181 5.86 16.97 13.68
C ASN A 181 6.29 15.64 13.04
N ARG A 182 7.28 14.91 13.56
CA ARG A 182 7.82 13.72 12.90
C ARG A 182 7.76 12.52 13.83
N HIS A 183 6.92 11.55 13.49
CA HIS A 183 6.70 10.36 14.31
C HIS A 183 6.90 9.08 13.51
N LEU A 184 7.55 8.09 14.12
CA LEU A 184 7.79 6.78 13.55
C LEU A 184 7.09 5.73 14.42
N LEU A 185 6.26 4.90 13.80
CA LEU A 185 5.68 3.73 14.44
C LEU A 185 6.26 2.48 13.78
N THR A 186 6.88 1.62 14.56
CA THR A 186 7.29 0.28 14.13
C THR A 186 6.31 -0.74 14.72
N VAL A 187 5.71 -1.60 13.91
CA VAL A 187 4.85 -2.71 14.34
C VAL A 187 5.33 -3.99 13.68
N ALA A 188 5.67 -5.02 14.45
CA ALA A 188 6.20 -6.30 13.93
C ALA A 188 7.35 -6.09 12.93
N GLY A 189 8.25 -5.13 13.22
CA GLY A 189 9.36 -4.76 12.34
C GLY A 189 9.00 -3.88 11.13
N THR A 190 7.72 -3.59 10.89
CA THR A 190 7.26 -2.68 9.82
C THR A 190 7.30 -1.24 10.30
N GLU A 191 8.12 -0.41 9.67
CA GLU A 191 8.18 1.03 9.92
C GLU A 191 7.08 1.82 9.20
N ILE A 192 6.46 2.76 9.90
CA ILE A 192 5.31 3.52 9.47
C ILE A 192 5.47 4.98 9.88
N GLU A 193 5.60 5.84 8.87
CA GLU A 193 5.88 7.25 9.05
C GLU A 193 4.59 8.07 9.21
N PHE A 194 4.61 9.01 10.16
CA PHE A 194 3.51 9.94 10.43
C PHE A 194 4.03 11.37 10.63
N GLY A 195 3.17 12.34 10.29
CA GLY A 195 3.44 13.75 10.52
C GLY A 195 3.96 14.48 9.28
N ARG A 196 4.96 15.34 9.42
CA ARG A 196 5.60 16.17 8.39
C ARG A 196 7.12 16.12 8.55
N GLY A 197 7.86 16.66 7.58
CA GLY A 197 9.32 16.66 7.60
C GLY A 197 9.93 15.30 7.26
N TRP A 198 9.13 14.47 6.61
CA TRP A 198 9.55 13.29 5.87
C TRP A 198 9.77 13.75 4.43
N HIS A 199 11.03 13.73 3.99
CA HIS A 199 11.53 14.13 2.67
C HIS A 199 11.38 15.63 2.31
#